data_AF-W4E848-F1
#
_entry.id   AF-W4E848-F1
#
_cell.length_a   1.000
_cell.length_b   1.000
_cell.length_c   1.000
_cell.angle_alpha   90.00
_cell.angle_beta   90.00
_cell.angle_gamma   90.00
#
_symmetry.space_group_name_H-M   'P 1'
#
loop_
_entity.id
_entity.type
_entity.pdbx_description
1 polymer ?
#
loop_
_entity_poly.entity_id
_entity_poly.type
_entity_poly.pdbx_seq_one_letter_code
_entity_poly.pdbx_strand_id
1 'polypeptide(L)'
;MNMKMRNITVQLALTQYGDALIYGVDDRDDYMPGVQLKQKLFAWHEESFYGTELSTSKADEVELVVLPAEQVLPFFADLRLLRHVGWSWQGDAQLLTRLAPLLAGMLEARQYAPSFAAYREGQLRWAWTEQVLAEAAEADWDDAAALHRLQERSGFAEGLQAAFSAAVFQRHYSTEAQAGDLRSEFPLLFSAGGRSAAGMDEDSWLMSIGWKADTAPFRPVLQLLEPDDELPHWRLQLLLQDKRDESALVPLRLTGDGEPHGTWPAAWTAHVHERAGGGLSRLR
;
A
#
# COMPACT_ATOMS: atom_id res chain seq x y z
N MET A 1 -20.15 16.44 -34.61
CA MET A 1 -21.16 15.39 -34.41
C MET A 1 -20.42 14.05 -34.31
N ASN A 2 -19.98 13.63 -33.11
CA ASN A 2 -19.29 12.35 -32.95
C ASN A 2 -20.35 11.25 -32.83
N MET A 3 -20.60 10.54 -33.93
CA MET A 3 -21.47 9.37 -33.94
C MET A 3 -20.73 8.22 -33.25
N LYS A 4 -20.93 8.06 -31.94
CA LYS A 4 -20.48 6.88 -31.20
C LYS A 4 -21.16 5.67 -31.85
N MET A 5 -20.36 4.72 -32.35
CA MET A 5 -20.89 3.61 -33.15
C MET A 5 -21.51 2.51 -32.30
N ARG A 6 -21.04 2.32 -31.06
CA ARG A 6 -21.54 1.39 -30.02
C ARG A 6 -21.10 1.86 -28.63
N ASN A 7 -21.89 1.61 -27.60
CA ASN A 7 -21.46 1.76 -26.21
C ASN A 7 -21.00 0.38 -25.66
N ILE A 8 -19.95 0.39 -24.85
CA ILE A 8 -19.42 -0.78 -24.16
C ILE A 8 -19.34 -0.41 -22.68
N THR A 9 -20.04 -1.17 -21.86
CA THR A 9 -19.93 -1.09 -20.40
C THR A 9 -18.90 -2.09 -19.94
N VAL A 10 -17.82 -1.60 -19.35
CA VAL A 10 -16.71 -2.42 -18.84
C VAL A 10 -16.87 -2.62 -17.34
N GLN A 11 -16.73 -3.87 -16.92
CA GLN A 11 -16.66 -4.30 -15.55
C GLN A 11 -15.40 -5.14 -15.36
N LEU A 12 -14.89 -5.17 -14.12
CA LEU A 12 -13.75 -6.00 -13.78
C LEU A 12 -13.86 -6.51 -12.35
N ALA A 13 -13.06 -7.52 -12.04
CA ALA A 13 -12.71 -7.89 -10.68
C ALA A 13 -11.18 -8.00 -10.58
N LEU A 14 -10.61 -7.64 -9.44
CA LEU A 14 -9.20 -7.87 -9.16
C LEU A 14 -9.03 -9.20 -8.42
N THR A 15 -8.02 -9.97 -8.83
CA THR A 15 -7.59 -11.15 -8.06
C THR A 15 -6.74 -10.73 -6.86
N GLN A 16 -6.55 -11.63 -5.88
CA GLN A 16 -5.64 -11.41 -4.74
C GLN A 16 -4.16 -11.19 -5.15
N TYR A 17 -3.81 -11.52 -6.40
CA TYR A 17 -2.48 -11.32 -6.97
C TYR A 17 -2.35 -10.00 -7.76
N GLY A 18 -3.47 -9.28 -7.93
CA GLY A 18 -3.51 -7.98 -8.60
C GLY A 18 -3.91 -8.03 -10.07
N ASP A 19 -4.01 -9.22 -10.68
CA ASP A 19 -4.48 -9.34 -12.06
C ASP A 19 -5.93 -8.85 -12.17
N ALA A 20 -6.23 -8.07 -13.20
CA ALA A 20 -7.59 -7.63 -13.49
C ALA A 20 -8.28 -8.57 -14.48
N LEU A 21 -9.43 -9.10 -14.07
CA LEU A 21 -10.32 -9.92 -14.87
C LEU A 21 -11.40 -9.02 -15.46
N ILE A 22 -11.27 -8.66 -16.73
CA ILE A 22 -12.07 -7.63 -17.38
C ILE A 22 -13.07 -8.26 -18.35
N TYR A 23 -14.33 -7.83 -18.28
CA TYR A 23 -15.34 -8.18 -19.27
C TYR A 23 -16.17 -6.95 -19.65
N GLY A 24 -16.87 -7.07 -20.78
CA GLY A 24 -17.65 -5.98 -21.33
C GLY A 24 -19.01 -6.47 -21.80
N VAL A 25 -20.02 -5.63 -21.63
CA VAL A 25 -21.36 -5.83 -22.20
C VAL A 25 -21.64 -4.69 -23.19
N ASP A 26 -22.37 -5.02 -24.26
CA ASP A 26 -22.75 -4.04 -25.27
C ASP A 26 -24.08 -3.31 -24.94
N ASP A 27 -24.58 -2.51 -25.88
CA ASP A 27 -25.84 -1.76 -25.75
C ASP A 27 -27.09 -2.63 -25.49
N ARG A 28 -27.01 -3.95 -25.69
CA ARG A 28 -28.11 -4.90 -25.48
C ARG A 28 -27.95 -5.71 -24.20
N ASP A 29 -26.96 -5.37 -23.37
CA ASP A 29 -26.51 -6.14 -22.21
C ASP A 29 -25.99 -7.54 -22.59
N ASP A 30 -25.61 -7.75 -23.85
CA ASP A 30 -24.99 -9.00 -24.30
C ASP A 30 -23.49 -8.99 -24.00
N TYR A 31 -22.97 -10.10 -23.47
CA TYR A 31 -21.53 -10.27 -23.20
C TYR A 31 -20.72 -10.21 -24.49
N MET A 32 -19.68 -9.37 -24.48
CA MET A 32 -18.75 -9.28 -25.59
C MET A 32 -17.71 -10.40 -25.54
N PRO A 33 -17.33 -11.01 -26.68
CA PRO A 33 -16.21 -11.93 -26.74
C PRO A 33 -14.91 -11.27 -26.27
N GLY A 34 -14.10 -11.97 -25.48
CA GLY A 34 -12.91 -11.43 -24.84
C GLY A 34 -11.88 -10.95 -25.86
N VAL A 35 -11.77 -11.65 -26.99
CA VAL A 35 -10.89 -11.25 -28.11
C VAL A 35 -11.31 -9.91 -28.71
N GLN A 36 -12.61 -9.66 -28.87
CA GLN A 36 -13.10 -8.38 -29.38
C GLN A 36 -12.92 -7.25 -28.36
N LEU A 37 -13.15 -7.55 -27.08
CA LEU A 37 -12.96 -6.58 -26.01
C LEU A 37 -11.49 -6.17 -25.92
N LYS A 38 -10.55 -7.12 -25.86
CA LYS A 38 -9.13 -6.80 -25.71
C LYS A 38 -8.58 -5.97 -26.87
N GLN A 39 -8.96 -6.30 -28.11
CA GLN A 39 -8.55 -5.55 -29.30
C GLN A 39 -9.10 -4.12 -29.36
N LYS A 40 -10.23 -3.84 -28.69
CA LYS A 40 -10.83 -2.50 -28.63
C LYS A 40 -10.31 -1.69 -27.44
N LEU A 41 -10.31 -2.31 -26.25
CA LEU A 41 -9.98 -1.66 -25.00
C LEU A 41 -8.49 -1.31 -24.92
N PHE A 42 -7.62 -2.21 -25.41
CA PHE A 42 -6.17 -2.07 -25.36
C PHE A 42 -5.55 -1.66 -26.70
N ALA A 43 -6.35 -1.11 -27.62
CA ALA A 43 -5.91 -0.75 -28.98
C ALA A 43 -4.73 0.24 -29.03
N TRP A 44 -4.50 1.00 -27.95
CA TRP A 44 -3.40 1.95 -27.80
C TRP A 44 -2.45 1.61 -26.65
N HIS A 45 -2.58 0.42 -26.07
CA HIS A 45 -1.75 -0.01 -24.94
C HIS A 45 -0.52 -0.76 -25.44
N GLU A 46 0.60 -0.07 -25.57
CA GLU A 46 1.84 -0.61 -26.16
C GLU A 46 2.41 -1.79 -25.35
N GLU A 47 2.32 -1.73 -24.02
CA GLU A 47 2.89 -2.75 -23.12
C GLU A 47 2.24 -4.12 -23.28
N SER A 48 0.96 -4.17 -23.68
CA SER A 48 0.27 -5.43 -24.00
C SER A 48 0.34 -5.81 -25.49
N PHE A 49 1.24 -5.18 -26.23
CA PHE A 49 1.34 -5.22 -27.69
C PHE A 49 -0.01 -4.92 -28.35
N TYR A 50 -0.62 -3.80 -27.95
CA TYR A 50 -1.94 -3.37 -28.43
C TYR A 50 -3.05 -4.40 -28.16
N GLY A 51 -2.96 -5.09 -27.01
CA GLY A 51 -3.94 -6.06 -26.53
C GLY A 51 -3.78 -7.48 -27.10
N THR A 52 -2.81 -7.75 -27.98
CA THR A 52 -2.69 -9.08 -28.58
C THR A 52 -2.13 -10.11 -27.62
N GLU A 53 -1.17 -9.71 -26.77
CA GLU A 53 -0.49 -10.60 -25.82
C GLU A 53 -1.32 -10.91 -24.58
N LEU A 54 -2.37 -10.12 -24.32
CA LEU A 54 -3.30 -10.40 -23.23
C LEU A 54 -4.00 -11.73 -23.44
N SER A 55 -4.01 -12.57 -22.40
CA SER A 55 -4.72 -13.83 -22.41
C SER A 55 -6.22 -13.61 -22.18
N THR A 56 -7.01 -14.55 -22.67
CA THR A 56 -8.45 -14.60 -22.38
C THR A 56 -8.74 -15.88 -21.62
N SER A 57 -9.45 -15.76 -20.51
CA SER A 57 -9.96 -16.87 -19.73
C SER A 57 -11.47 -17.00 -19.93
N LYS A 58 -12.03 -18.18 -19.71
CA LYS A 58 -13.48 -18.39 -19.72
C LYS A 58 -13.95 -18.74 -18.32
N ALA A 59 -14.88 -17.96 -17.80
CA ALA A 59 -15.57 -18.22 -16.55
C ALA A 59 -17.07 -18.32 -16.85
N ASP A 60 -17.65 -19.51 -16.65
CA ASP A 60 -19.02 -19.84 -17.03
C ASP A 60 -19.33 -19.50 -18.51
N GLU A 61 -20.24 -18.56 -18.76
CA GLU A 61 -20.63 -18.08 -20.09
C GLU A 61 -19.88 -16.81 -20.52
N VAL A 62 -19.00 -16.27 -19.68
CA VAL A 62 -18.32 -14.99 -19.90
C VAL A 62 -16.85 -15.22 -20.26
N GLU A 63 -16.39 -14.57 -21.34
CA GLU A 63 -14.97 -14.49 -21.67
C GLU A 63 -14.34 -13.27 -20.99
N LEU A 64 -13.32 -13.52 -20.17
CA LEU A 64 -12.59 -12.53 -19.40
C LEU A 64 -11.26 -12.23 -20.08
N VAL A 65 -10.92 -10.96 -20.22
CA VAL A 65 -9.57 -10.50 -20.59
C VAL A 65 -8.76 -10.38 -19.32
N VAL A 66 -7.60 -11.02 -19.27
CA VAL A 66 -6.70 -10.94 -18.12
C VAL A 66 -5.65 -9.87 -18.39
N LEU A 67 -5.67 -8.81 -17.57
CA LEU A 67 -4.63 -7.79 -17.56
C LEU A 67 -3.68 -8.07 -16.38
N PRO A 68 -2.37 -8.30 -16.64
CA PRO A 68 -1.39 -8.57 -15.58
C PRO A 68 -1.31 -7.46 -14.54
N ALA A 69 -1.08 -7.84 -13.28
CA ALA A 69 -1.06 -6.96 -12.12
C ALA A 69 -0.21 -5.68 -12.32
N GLU A 70 0.98 -5.80 -12.90
CA GLU A 70 1.91 -4.69 -13.15
C GLU A 70 1.39 -3.68 -14.18
N GLN A 71 0.50 -4.11 -15.08
CA GLN A 71 -0.07 -3.27 -16.14
C GLN A 71 -1.39 -2.59 -15.71
N VAL A 72 -2.03 -3.06 -14.63
CA VAL A 72 -3.33 -2.55 -14.19
C VAL A 72 -3.28 -1.05 -13.89
N LEU A 73 -2.38 -0.61 -13.01
CA LEU A 73 -2.32 0.81 -12.65
C LEU A 73 -1.89 1.71 -13.83
N PRO A 74 -0.80 1.41 -14.57
CA PRO A 74 -0.41 2.23 -15.72
C PRO A 74 -1.53 2.37 -16.76
N PHE A 75 -2.23 1.27 -17.08
CA PHE A 75 -3.32 1.29 -18.04
C PHE A 75 -4.49 2.17 -17.58
N PHE A 76 -4.95 2.01 -16.33
CA PHE A 76 -6.09 2.76 -15.80
C PHE A 76 -5.74 4.21 -15.41
N ALA A 77 -4.46 4.54 -15.24
CA ALA A 77 -4.02 5.91 -15.02
C ALA A 77 -4.03 6.74 -16.32
N ASP A 78 -3.66 6.16 -17.46
CA ASP A 78 -3.59 6.85 -18.75
C ASP A 78 -4.89 6.73 -19.58
N LEU A 79 -5.56 5.57 -19.54
CA LEU A 79 -6.83 5.26 -20.24
C LEU A 79 -6.92 5.82 -21.68
N ARG A 80 -5.94 5.47 -22.51
CA ARG A 80 -5.95 5.82 -23.94
C ARG A 80 -6.90 4.92 -24.74
N LEU A 81 -8.13 5.37 -24.91
CA LEU A 81 -9.21 4.60 -25.53
C LEU A 81 -9.57 5.04 -26.96
N LEU A 82 -10.22 4.14 -27.70
CA LEU A 82 -10.81 4.43 -29.01
C LEU A 82 -11.93 5.47 -28.89
N ARG A 83 -11.76 6.63 -29.55
CA ARG A 83 -12.71 7.77 -29.48
C ARG A 83 -14.08 7.52 -30.11
N HIS A 84 -14.19 6.54 -31.01
CA HIS A 84 -15.44 6.21 -31.72
C HIS A 84 -16.31 5.21 -30.96
N VAL A 85 -15.80 4.67 -29.85
CA VAL A 85 -16.51 3.76 -28.95
C VAL A 85 -16.99 4.57 -27.74
N GLY A 86 -18.23 4.37 -27.32
CA GLY A 86 -18.70 4.85 -26.03
C GLY A 86 -18.23 3.91 -24.93
N TRP A 87 -17.56 4.44 -23.90
CA TRP A 87 -17.10 3.65 -22.77
C TRP A 87 -17.86 4.06 -21.51
N SER A 88 -18.42 3.08 -20.82
CA SER A 88 -18.98 3.20 -19.47
C SER A 88 -18.25 2.25 -18.54
N TRP A 89 -18.03 2.68 -17.30
CA TRP A 89 -17.36 1.89 -16.27
C TRP A 89 -18.32 1.61 -15.14
N GLN A 90 -18.38 0.37 -14.67
CA GLN A 90 -19.27 -0.03 -13.58
C GLN A 90 -18.55 -0.89 -12.54
N GLY A 91 -19.09 -0.87 -11.32
CA GLY A 91 -18.53 -1.63 -10.19
C GLY A 91 -17.09 -1.24 -9.90
N ASP A 92 -16.24 -2.24 -9.71
CA ASP A 92 -14.81 -2.06 -9.41
C ASP A 92 -14.05 -1.33 -10.52
N ALA A 93 -14.49 -1.45 -11.77
CA ALA A 93 -13.87 -0.72 -12.88
C ALA A 93 -14.04 0.79 -12.74
N GLN A 94 -15.20 1.24 -12.25
CA GLN A 94 -15.44 2.66 -11.98
C GLN A 94 -14.53 3.17 -10.87
N LEU A 95 -14.38 2.40 -9.79
CA LEU A 95 -13.47 2.76 -8.69
C LEU A 95 -12.03 2.86 -9.19
N LEU A 96 -11.59 1.88 -9.99
CA LEU A 96 -10.24 1.84 -10.51
C LEU A 96 -9.92 3.03 -11.42
N THR A 97 -10.88 3.48 -12.25
CA THR A 97 -10.68 4.67 -13.11
C THR A 97 -10.44 5.96 -12.33
N ARG A 98 -10.84 6.01 -11.05
CA ARG A 98 -10.62 7.15 -10.15
C ARG A 98 -9.36 6.99 -9.30
N LEU A 99 -9.15 5.80 -8.76
CA LEU A 99 -8.02 5.53 -7.85
C LEU A 99 -6.70 5.33 -8.59
N ALA A 100 -6.71 4.74 -9.79
CA ALA A 100 -5.47 4.42 -10.50
C ALA A 100 -4.61 5.66 -10.85
N PRO A 101 -5.17 6.80 -11.32
CA PRO A 101 -4.38 8.02 -11.51
C PRO A 101 -3.70 8.53 -10.22
N LEU A 102 -4.39 8.51 -9.08
CA LEU A 102 -3.83 8.93 -7.79
C LEU A 102 -2.67 8.02 -7.38
N LEU A 103 -2.89 6.71 -7.45
CA LEU A 103 -1.88 5.71 -7.11
C LEU A 103 -0.67 5.75 -8.06
N ALA A 104 -0.89 5.97 -9.36
CA ALA A 104 0.19 6.14 -10.32
C ALA A 104 1.01 7.41 -10.02
N GLY A 105 0.35 8.50 -9.62
CA GLY A 105 1.04 9.72 -9.15
C GLY A 105 1.94 9.45 -7.94
N MET A 106 1.44 8.70 -6.96
CA MET A 106 2.22 8.31 -5.77
C MET A 106 3.41 7.40 -6.12
N LEU A 107 3.20 6.45 -7.04
CA LEU A 107 4.24 5.56 -7.54
C LEU A 107 5.37 6.34 -8.22
N GLU A 108 5.06 7.33 -9.06
CA GLU A 108 6.05 8.19 -9.70
C GLU A 108 6.73 9.13 -8.70
N ALA A 109 5.99 9.64 -7.70
CA ALA A 109 6.53 10.47 -6.62
C ALA A 109 7.31 9.69 -5.55
N ARG A 110 7.41 8.35 -5.68
CA ARG A 110 8.01 7.43 -4.69
C ARG A 110 7.40 7.54 -3.30
N GLN A 111 6.10 7.84 -3.23
CA GLN A 111 5.33 7.90 -1.99
C GLN A 111 4.77 6.51 -1.63
N TYR A 112 5.70 5.57 -1.43
CA TYR A 112 5.40 4.19 -1.05
C TYR A 112 6.44 3.67 -0.05
N ALA A 113 6.06 2.62 0.67
CA ALA A 113 6.91 1.93 1.62
C ALA A 113 6.74 0.42 1.48
N PRO A 114 7.72 -0.40 1.92
CA PRO A 114 7.50 -1.84 2.01
C PRO A 114 6.39 -2.10 3.04
N SER A 115 5.55 -3.11 2.79
CA SER A 115 4.43 -3.46 3.66
C SER A 115 4.88 -4.27 4.86
N PHE A 116 4.57 -3.80 6.07
CA PHE A 116 4.93 -4.54 7.29
C PHE A 116 4.19 -5.87 7.40
N ALA A 117 2.90 -5.89 7.03
CA ALA A 117 2.08 -7.10 7.03
C ALA A 117 2.68 -8.17 6.11
N ALA A 118 3.04 -7.80 4.87
CA ALA A 118 3.68 -8.73 3.93
C ALA A 118 5.05 -9.20 4.42
N TYR A 119 5.86 -8.31 4.99
CA TYR A 119 7.17 -8.66 5.52
C TYR A 119 7.09 -9.72 6.64
N ARG A 120 6.09 -9.63 7.51
CA ARG A 120 5.84 -10.63 8.57
C ARG A 120 5.54 -12.02 8.02
N GLU A 121 4.93 -12.09 6.83
CA GLU A 121 4.66 -13.33 6.10
C GLU A 121 5.85 -13.79 5.24
N GLY A 122 6.97 -13.07 5.29
CA GLY A 122 8.17 -13.36 4.49
C GLY A 122 8.04 -12.94 3.03
N GLN A 123 7.09 -12.06 2.71
CA GLN A 123 6.92 -11.50 1.38
C GLN A 123 7.41 -10.06 1.32
N LEU A 124 7.98 -9.67 0.18
CA LEU A 124 8.26 -8.27 -0.11
C LEU A 124 7.15 -7.73 -1.00
N ARG A 125 6.28 -6.90 -0.42
CA ARG A 125 5.25 -6.13 -1.13
C ARG A 125 5.38 -4.66 -0.80
N TRP A 126 4.86 -3.81 -1.68
CA TRP A 126 4.85 -2.36 -1.51
C TRP A 126 3.45 -1.86 -1.16
N ALA A 127 3.40 -0.82 -0.34
CA ALA A 127 2.18 -0.13 0.04
C ALA A 127 2.29 1.37 -0.19
N TRP A 128 1.17 1.96 -0.63
CA TRP A 128 1.01 3.40 -0.67
C TRP A 128 0.89 3.96 0.75
N THR A 129 1.20 5.24 0.92
CA THR A 129 0.94 5.93 2.18
C THR A 129 -0.52 6.36 2.25
N GLU A 130 -1.31 5.74 3.13
CA GLU A 130 -2.75 6.01 3.30
C GLU A 130 -3.07 7.50 3.48
N GLN A 131 -2.28 8.19 4.30
CA GLN A 131 -2.46 9.64 4.52
C GLN A 131 -2.32 10.44 3.22
N VAL A 132 -1.30 10.13 2.41
CA VAL A 132 -1.04 10.85 1.15
C VAL A 132 -2.13 10.54 0.13
N LEU A 133 -2.63 9.30 0.08
CA LEU A 133 -3.75 8.93 -0.78
C LEU A 133 -5.03 9.67 -0.38
N ALA A 134 -5.31 9.76 0.92
CA ALA A 134 -6.45 10.51 1.44
C ALA A 134 -6.36 12.00 1.07
N GLU A 135 -5.21 12.64 1.33
CA GLU A 135 -4.97 14.04 0.97
C GLU A 135 -5.11 14.28 -0.55
N ALA A 136 -4.64 13.34 -1.38
CA ALA A 136 -4.77 13.43 -2.83
C ALA A 136 -6.24 13.30 -3.29
N ALA A 137 -7.00 12.40 -2.66
CA ALA A 137 -8.41 12.17 -2.99
C ALA A 137 -9.34 13.31 -2.52
N GLU A 138 -8.97 14.07 -1.48
CA GLU A 138 -9.77 15.19 -0.97
C GLU A 138 -9.99 16.33 -1.99
N ALA A 139 -9.14 16.41 -3.01
CA ALA A 139 -9.24 17.43 -4.06
C ALA A 139 -10.48 17.26 -4.96
N ASP A 140 -11.04 16.05 -5.08
CA ASP A 140 -12.19 15.73 -5.92
C ASP A 140 -13.20 14.86 -5.17
N TRP A 141 -14.47 15.26 -5.18
CA TRP A 141 -15.53 14.55 -4.45
C TRP A 141 -15.72 13.10 -4.94
N ASP A 142 -15.60 12.85 -6.25
CA ASP A 142 -15.75 11.51 -6.81
C ASP A 142 -14.59 10.60 -6.39
N ASP A 143 -13.38 11.16 -6.25
CA ASP A 143 -12.19 10.42 -5.83
C ASP A 143 -12.27 10.09 -4.33
N ALA A 144 -12.68 11.04 -3.49
CA ALA A 144 -12.95 10.80 -2.07
C ALA A 144 -14.05 9.73 -1.87
N ALA A 145 -15.10 9.77 -2.68
CA ALA A 145 -16.16 8.76 -2.65
C ALA A 145 -15.67 7.37 -3.11
N ALA A 146 -14.77 7.32 -4.09
CA ALA A 146 -14.13 6.08 -4.53
C ALA A 146 -13.24 5.48 -3.44
N LEU A 147 -12.45 6.31 -2.75
CA LEU A 147 -11.61 5.91 -1.64
C LEU A 147 -12.44 5.36 -0.45
N HIS A 148 -13.56 6.00 -0.12
CA HIS A 148 -14.45 5.48 0.92
C HIS A 148 -15.01 4.09 0.57
N ARG A 149 -15.43 3.88 -0.68
CA ARG A 149 -15.92 2.57 -1.16
C ARG A 149 -14.84 1.50 -1.22
N LEU A 150 -13.57 1.88 -1.43
CA LEU A 150 -12.44 0.95 -1.36
C LEU A 150 -12.37 0.28 0.03
N GLN A 151 -12.56 1.07 1.10
CA GLN A 151 -12.51 0.60 2.49
C GLN A 151 -13.61 -0.42 2.81
N GLU A 152 -14.75 -0.35 2.11
CA GLU A 152 -15.87 -1.29 2.27
C GLU A 152 -15.66 -2.62 1.51
N ARG A 153 -14.71 -2.66 0.56
CA ARG A 153 -14.50 -3.77 -0.37
C ARG A 153 -13.14 -4.45 -0.16
N SER A 154 -13.02 -5.24 0.90
CA SER A 154 -11.76 -5.88 1.29
C SER A 154 -11.07 -6.66 0.15
N GLY A 155 -11.80 -7.47 -0.62
CA GLY A 155 -11.22 -8.25 -1.72
C GLY A 155 -10.70 -7.39 -2.88
N PHE A 156 -11.40 -6.30 -3.21
CA PHE A 156 -10.93 -5.35 -4.22
C PHE A 156 -9.72 -4.55 -3.72
N ALA A 157 -9.72 -4.14 -2.45
CA ALA A 157 -8.60 -3.45 -1.84
C ALA A 157 -7.33 -4.32 -1.82
N GLU A 158 -7.45 -5.61 -1.48
CA GLU A 158 -6.33 -6.56 -1.51
C GLU A 158 -5.77 -6.72 -2.93
N GLY A 159 -6.64 -6.88 -3.93
CA GLY A 159 -6.22 -6.96 -5.32
C GLY A 159 -5.56 -5.67 -5.81
N LEU A 160 -6.08 -4.50 -5.43
CA LEU A 160 -5.50 -3.20 -5.78
C LEU A 160 -4.13 -3.01 -5.13
N GLN A 161 -3.97 -3.45 -3.88
CA GLN A 161 -2.70 -3.47 -3.16
C GLN A 161 -1.65 -4.33 -3.89
N ALA A 162 -2.06 -5.52 -4.34
CA ALA A 162 -1.17 -6.40 -5.09
C ALA A 162 -0.79 -5.81 -6.46
N ALA A 163 -1.74 -5.21 -7.18
CA ALA A 163 -1.48 -4.51 -8.44
C ALA A 163 -0.53 -3.32 -8.26
N PHE A 164 -0.72 -2.53 -7.19
CA PHE A 164 0.20 -1.45 -6.84
C PHE A 164 1.60 -1.95 -6.55
N SER A 165 1.72 -3.01 -5.74
CA SER A 165 3.01 -3.63 -5.46
C SER A 165 3.70 -4.14 -6.72
N ALA A 166 2.97 -4.76 -7.64
CA ALA A 166 3.50 -5.24 -8.91
C ALA A 166 3.97 -4.07 -9.79
N ALA A 167 3.19 -2.99 -9.89
CA ALA A 167 3.55 -1.79 -10.65
C ALA A 167 4.79 -1.10 -10.07
N VAL A 168 4.91 -0.97 -8.74
CA VAL A 168 6.11 -0.41 -8.09
C VAL A 168 7.34 -1.26 -8.40
N PHE A 169 7.22 -2.59 -8.29
CA PHE A 169 8.30 -3.50 -8.63
C PHE A 169 8.72 -3.35 -10.10
N GLN A 170 7.75 -3.38 -11.01
CA GLN A 170 8.02 -3.28 -12.45
C GLN A 170 8.68 -1.95 -12.82
N ARG A 171 8.25 -0.85 -12.19
CA ARG A 171 8.75 0.49 -12.49
C ARG A 171 10.15 0.76 -11.95
N HIS A 172 10.41 0.39 -10.69
CA HIS A 172 11.61 0.82 -9.97
C HIS A 172 12.60 -0.31 -9.65
N TYR A 173 12.20 -1.57 -9.75
CA TYR A 173 12.98 -2.72 -9.25
C TYR A 173 13.01 -3.93 -10.20
N SER A 174 12.63 -3.76 -11.47
CA SER A 174 12.52 -4.86 -12.45
C SER A 174 13.86 -5.37 -12.97
N THR A 175 14.93 -4.57 -12.86
CA THR A 175 16.28 -4.96 -13.29
C THR A 175 17.13 -5.46 -12.15
N GLU A 176 18.10 -6.33 -12.45
CA GLU A 176 19.05 -6.84 -11.44
C GLU A 176 19.84 -5.73 -10.74
N ALA A 177 20.21 -4.67 -11.48
CA ALA A 177 20.92 -3.53 -10.93
C ALA A 177 20.08 -2.79 -9.88
N GLN A 178 18.84 -2.43 -10.22
CA GLN A 178 17.92 -1.77 -9.29
C GLN A 178 17.59 -2.62 -8.06
N ALA A 179 17.39 -3.93 -8.27
CA ALA A 179 17.18 -4.86 -7.17
C ALA A 179 18.46 -5.06 -6.32
N GLY A 180 19.64 -4.90 -6.91
CA GLY A 180 20.93 -4.87 -6.21
C GLY A 180 21.06 -3.63 -5.33
N ASP A 181 20.79 -2.45 -5.88
CA ASP A 181 20.82 -1.18 -5.16
C ASP A 181 19.87 -1.21 -3.94
N LEU A 182 18.64 -1.71 -4.12
CA LEU A 182 17.67 -1.88 -3.03
C LEU A 182 18.21 -2.78 -1.90
N ARG A 183 18.90 -3.87 -2.24
CA ARG A 183 19.52 -4.78 -1.24
C ARG A 183 20.70 -4.15 -0.52
N SER A 184 21.46 -3.31 -1.23
CA SER A 184 22.58 -2.58 -0.65
C SER A 184 22.13 -1.45 0.29
N GLU A 185 21.08 -0.72 -0.08
CA GLU A 185 20.53 0.38 0.72
C GLU A 185 19.74 -0.13 1.94
N PHE A 186 18.92 -1.18 1.76
CA PHE A 186 18.03 -1.71 2.80
C PHE A 186 18.27 -3.20 3.05
N PRO A 187 19.45 -3.63 3.52
CA PRO A 187 19.79 -5.04 3.70
C PRO A 187 18.86 -5.76 4.70
N LEU A 188 18.35 -5.04 5.70
CA LEU A 188 17.45 -5.59 6.72
C LEU A 188 16.09 -6.02 6.14
N LEU A 189 15.67 -5.42 5.02
CA LEU A 189 14.45 -5.81 4.28
C LEU A 189 14.52 -7.27 3.77
N PHE A 190 15.73 -7.79 3.54
CA PHE A 190 15.98 -9.13 3.02
C PHE A 190 16.49 -10.11 4.08
N SER A 191 16.65 -9.65 5.33
CA SER A 191 17.06 -10.50 6.44
C SER A 191 15.93 -11.48 6.80
N ALA A 192 16.30 -12.71 7.18
CA ALA A 192 15.36 -13.82 7.30
C ALA A 192 14.31 -13.61 8.41
N GLY A 193 13.12 -13.15 7.99
CA GLY A 193 11.82 -13.40 8.58
C GLY A 193 11.43 -12.47 9.73
N GLY A 194 10.15 -12.08 9.74
CA GLY A 194 9.52 -11.11 10.67
C GLY A 194 9.64 -11.37 12.19
N ARG A 195 10.49 -12.30 12.63
CA ARG A 195 10.91 -12.46 14.03
C ARG A 195 11.74 -11.29 14.53
N SER A 196 12.59 -10.68 13.68
CA SER A 196 13.31 -9.44 14.02
C SER A 196 12.38 -8.25 14.24
N ALA A 197 11.22 -8.29 13.59
CA ALA A 197 10.13 -7.33 13.68
C ALA A 197 9.08 -7.66 14.75
N ALA A 198 9.25 -8.75 15.51
CA ALA A 198 8.27 -9.17 16.50
C ALA A 198 8.10 -8.08 17.58
N GLY A 199 6.87 -7.61 17.76
CA GLY A 199 6.56 -6.53 18.70
C GLY A 199 6.90 -5.12 18.19
N MET A 200 7.22 -4.93 16.91
CA MET A 200 7.28 -3.60 16.30
C MET A 200 5.93 -3.23 15.68
N ASP A 201 5.61 -1.95 15.65
CA ASP A 201 4.62 -1.41 14.71
C ASP A 201 5.30 -1.10 13.36
N GLU A 202 4.47 -0.79 12.35
CA GLU A 202 4.94 -0.52 10.99
C GLU A 202 5.92 0.67 10.95
N ASP A 203 5.63 1.76 11.65
CA ASP A 203 6.50 2.94 11.68
C ASP A 203 7.88 2.65 12.31
N SER A 204 7.89 1.96 13.45
CA SER A 204 9.12 1.55 14.14
C SER A 204 9.94 0.58 13.29
N TRP A 205 9.27 -0.30 12.55
CA TRP A 205 9.92 -1.21 11.61
C TRP A 205 10.50 -0.46 10.40
N LEU A 206 9.76 0.46 9.79
CA LEU A 206 10.27 1.28 8.69
C LEU A 206 11.50 2.09 9.12
N MET A 207 11.54 2.57 10.36
CA MET A 207 12.74 3.21 10.92
C MET A 207 13.89 2.22 11.13
N SER A 208 13.62 1.03 11.65
CA SER A 208 14.66 0.04 11.96
C SER A 208 15.33 -0.52 10.70
N ILE A 209 14.59 -0.68 9.60
CA ILE A 209 15.15 -1.09 8.30
C ILE A 209 15.82 0.06 7.54
N GLY A 210 15.70 1.30 8.05
CA GLY A 210 16.29 2.50 7.45
C GLY A 210 15.41 3.19 6.39
N TRP A 211 14.19 2.71 6.14
CA TRP A 211 13.27 3.28 5.13
C TRP A 211 12.75 4.66 5.54
N LYS A 212 12.42 4.83 6.83
CA LYS A 212 11.95 6.09 7.42
C LYS A 212 13.01 6.66 8.36
N ALA A 213 13.28 7.96 8.29
CA ALA A 213 14.19 8.59 9.23
C ALA A 213 13.59 8.64 10.64
N ASP A 214 14.36 8.22 11.65
CA ASP A 214 13.97 8.40 13.06
C ASP A 214 14.27 9.84 13.51
N THR A 215 13.24 10.69 13.46
CA THR A 215 13.29 12.10 13.88
C THR A 215 13.05 12.31 15.36
N ALA A 216 12.72 11.26 16.13
CA ALA A 216 12.43 11.43 17.55
C ALA A 216 13.69 11.94 18.28
N PRO A 217 13.56 12.94 19.16
CA PRO A 217 14.70 13.54 19.86
C PRO A 217 15.27 12.63 20.96
N PHE A 218 14.66 11.47 21.19
CA PHE A 218 15.03 10.51 22.23
C PHE A 218 15.07 9.07 21.72
N ARG A 219 15.72 8.19 22.48
CA ARG A 219 15.72 6.74 22.31
C ARG A 219 15.13 6.04 23.55
N PRO A 220 14.21 5.07 23.39
CA PRO A 220 13.70 4.30 24.52
C PRO A 220 14.80 3.36 25.04
N VAL A 221 14.98 3.31 26.36
CA VAL A 221 15.96 2.45 27.03
C VAL A 221 15.32 1.76 28.23
N LEU A 222 15.78 0.55 28.54
CA LEU A 222 15.38 -0.18 29.74
C LEU A 222 16.50 -0.10 30.78
N GLN A 223 16.18 0.40 31.97
CA GLN A 223 17.05 0.34 33.13
C GLN A 223 16.63 -0.82 34.01
N LEU A 224 17.60 -1.66 34.34
CA LEU A 224 17.43 -2.70 35.33
C LEU A 224 17.70 -2.09 36.71
N LEU A 225 16.68 -2.09 37.57
CA LEU A 225 16.77 -1.65 38.96
C LEU A 225 16.99 -2.87 39.85
N GLU A 226 18.02 -2.78 40.68
CA GLU A 226 18.36 -3.81 41.66
C GLU A 226 17.30 -3.85 42.79
N PRO A 227 17.10 -5.03 43.42
CA PRO A 227 16.28 -5.14 44.62
C PRO A 227 16.77 -4.25 45.77
N ASP A 228 15.86 -3.72 46.56
CA ASP A 228 16.14 -2.98 47.80
C ASP A 228 15.28 -3.48 48.97
N ASP A 229 15.44 -2.87 50.15
CA ASP A 229 14.74 -3.26 51.37
C ASP A 229 13.21 -3.10 51.28
N GLU A 230 12.70 -2.22 50.41
CA GLU A 230 11.26 -2.00 50.20
C GLU A 230 10.71 -2.89 49.08
N LEU A 231 11.50 -3.16 48.03
CA LEU A 231 11.14 -3.90 46.83
C LEU A 231 12.18 -5.00 46.55
N PRO A 232 11.98 -6.22 47.09
CA PRO A 232 12.99 -7.30 47.07
C PRO A 232 13.11 -8.05 45.73
N HIS A 233 12.73 -7.42 44.61
CA HIS A 233 12.74 -8.03 43.28
C HIS A 233 13.34 -7.09 42.24
N TRP A 234 14.02 -7.67 41.26
CA TRP A 234 14.56 -6.95 40.10
C TRP A 234 13.42 -6.31 39.32
N ARG A 235 13.57 -5.05 38.92
CA ARG A 235 12.54 -4.31 38.19
C ARG A 235 13.13 -3.74 36.92
N LEU A 236 12.34 -3.76 35.84
CA LEU A 236 12.66 -3.04 34.63
C LEU A 236 11.90 -1.71 34.63
N GLN A 237 12.63 -0.61 34.41
CA GLN A 237 12.06 0.71 34.22
C GLN A 237 12.31 1.17 32.79
N LEU A 238 11.27 1.68 32.14
CA LEU A 238 11.38 2.32 30.83
C LEU A 238 11.79 3.78 31.02
N LEU A 239 12.82 4.21 30.29
CA LEU A 239 13.24 5.60 30.23
C LEU A 239 13.38 6.06 28.77
N LEU A 240 13.31 7.37 28.57
CA LEU A 240 13.62 8.05 27.33
C LEU A 240 14.97 8.77 27.52
N GLN A 241 15.95 8.41 26.70
CA GLN A 241 17.26 9.03 26.71
C GLN A 241 17.36 10.05 25.58
N ASP A 242 17.77 11.28 25.88
CA ASP A 242 17.98 12.31 24.85
C ASP A 242 19.08 11.85 23.87
N LYS A 243 18.88 12.03 22.56
CA LYS A 243 19.88 11.72 21.53
C LYS A 243 21.03 12.73 21.51
N ARG A 244 20.83 13.94 22.03
CA ARG A 244 21.83 15.03 22.10
C ARG A 244 22.63 15.01 23.40
N ASP A 245 22.04 14.49 24.47
CA ASP A 245 22.66 14.36 25.78
C ASP A 245 22.35 12.98 26.37
N GLU A 246 23.30 12.05 26.25
CA GLU A 246 23.10 10.69 26.73
C GLU A 246 22.94 10.60 28.26
N SER A 247 23.29 11.65 29.02
CA SER A 247 23.06 11.67 30.47
C SER A 247 21.62 12.03 30.84
N ALA A 248 20.88 12.66 29.93
CA ALA A 248 19.50 13.05 30.14
C ALA A 248 18.55 11.84 29.99
N LEU A 249 18.18 11.26 31.13
CA LEU A 249 17.24 10.14 31.22
C LEU A 249 15.92 10.59 31.82
N VAL A 250 14.83 10.37 31.10
CA VAL A 250 13.48 10.73 31.51
C VAL A 250 12.65 9.48 31.76
N PRO A 251 12.23 9.18 33.00
CA PRO A 251 11.36 8.05 33.29
C PRO A 251 10.03 8.12 32.53
N LEU A 252 9.63 6.99 31.95
CA LEU A 252 8.34 6.81 31.27
C LEU A 252 7.60 5.63 31.88
N ARG A 253 6.33 5.82 32.21
CA ARG A 253 5.42 4.72 32.58
C ARG A 253 4.33 4.63 31.52
N LEU A 254 3.93 3.41 31.18
CA LEU A 254 2.76 3.17 30.34
C LEU A 254 1.66 2.63 31.26
N THR A 255 0.42 3.10 31.09
CA THR A 255 -0.73 2.51 31.78
C THR A 255 -1.08 1.14 31.17
N GLY A 256 -2.04 0.42 31.78
CA GLY A 256 -2.57 -0.81 31.19
C GLY A 256 -3.21 -0.60 29.81
N ASP A 257 -3.68 0.63 29.56
CA ASP A 257 -4.18 1.09 28.26
C ASP A 257 -3.08 1.78 27.44
N GLY A 258 -1.80 1.58 27.77
CA GLY A 258 -0.63 2.03 27.00
C GLY A 258 -0.43 3.54 26.91
N GLU A 259 -1.21 4.32 27.64
CA GLU A 259 -1.07 5.77 27.68
C GLU A 259 0.23 6.16 28.43
N PRO A 260 1.09 6.97 27.81
CA PRO A 260 2.35 7.37 28.41
C PRO A 260 2.12 8.37 29.55
N HIS A 261 2.78 8.14 30.68
CA HIS A 261 2.77 8.96 31.88
C HIS A 261 4.20 9.23 32.34
N GLY A 262 4.52 10.51 32.50
CA GLY A 262 5.86 10.97 32.87
C GLY A 262 5.98 12.48 32.72
N THR A 263 7.18 12.99 32.92
CA THR A 263 7.50 14.41 32.75
C THR A 263 8.67 14.52 31.81
N TRP A 264 8.40 14.90 30.56
CA TRP A 264 9.39 15.05 29.49
C TRP A 264 9.33 16.47 28.92
N PRO A 265 10.36 16.91 28.18
CA PRO A 265 10.34 18.18 27.47
C PRO A 265 9.10 18.30 26.56
N ALA A 266 8.44 19.45 26.54
CA ALA A 266 7.19 19.64 25.78
C ALA A 266 7.32 19.30 24.28
N ALA A 267 8.51 19.51 23.70
CA ALA A 267 8.80 19.14 22.31
C ALA A 267 8.76 17.63 22.04
N TRP A 268 8.85 16.79 23.07
CA TRP A 268 8.84 15.33 22.94
C TRP A 268 7.43 14.76 22.95
N THR A 269 6.43 15.51 23.42
CA THR A 269 5.07 15.02 23.68
C THR A 269 4.45 14.31 22.46
N ALA A 270 4.52 14.91 21.27
CA ALA A 270 3.97 14.29 20.06
C ALA A 270 4.61 12.92 19.77
N HIS A 271 5.95 12.84 19.79
CA HIS A 271 6.69 11.60 19.56
C HIS A 271 6.50 10.55 20.67
N VAL A 272 6.28 10.98 21.91
CA VAL A 272 6.01 10.05 23.03
C VAL A 272 4.65 9.39 22.85
N HIS A 273 3.61 10.16 22.52
CA HIS A 273 2.27 9.60 22.27
C HIS A 273 2.24 8.73 21.01
N GLU A 274 2.88 9.17 19.92
CA GLU A 274 3.04 8.39 18.68
C GLU A 274 3.64 7.00 18.97
N ARG A 275 4.76 6.95 19.71
CA ARG A 275 5.44 5.69 20.03
C ARG A 275 4.74 4.85 21.09
N ALA A 276 3.99 5.46 22.00
CA ALA A 276 3.27 4.74 23.06
C ALA A 276 1.99 4.07 22.53
N GLY A 277 1.27 4.70 21.58
CA GLY A 277 0.10 4.12 20.94
C GLY A 277 0.40 2.79 20.21
N GLY A 278 1.59 2.69 19.63
CA GLY A 278 2.11 1.43 19.07
C GLY A 278 2.36 0.34 20.11
N GLY A 279 2.46 0.67 21.40
CA GLY A 279 2.71 -0.26 22.51
C GLY A 279 1.57 -1.21 22.84
N LEU A 280 0.32 -0.77 22.63
CA LEU A 280 -0.90 -1.52 23.00
C LEU A 280 -1.20 -2.68 22.07
N SER A 281 -0.92 -2.52 20.78
CA SER A 281 -1.01 -3.57 19.78
C SER A 281 0.07 -4.65 19.97
N ARG A 282 1.03 -4.46 20.89
CA ARG A 282 2.14 -5.39 21.18
C ARG A 282 1.88 -6.36 22.33
N LEU A 283 0.79 -6.19 23.08
CA LEU A 283 0.47 -6.97 24.30
C LEU A 283 -0.79 -7.87 24.17
N ARG A 284 -1.37 -7.96 22.97
CA ARG A 284 -2.45 -8.91 22.64
C ARG A 284 -1.99 -9.97 21.66
#